data_AF-A0A7S2PL59-F1
#
_entry.id   AF-A0A7S2PL59-F1
#
_cell.length_a   1.000
_cell.length_b   1.000
_cell.length_c   1.000
_cell.angle_alpha   90.00
_cell.angle_beta   90.00
_cell.angle_gamma   90.00
#
_symmetry.space_group_name_H-M   'P 1'
#
loop_
_entity.id
_entity.type
_entity.pdbx_description
1 polymer ?
#
loop_
_entity_poly.entity_id
_entity_poly.type
_entity_poly.pdbx_seq_one_letter_code
_entity_poly.pdbx_strand_id
1 'polypeptide(L)'
;MLRRALAGVGLQHLGRTKKVKTLTMKSLLLRHRVKSIGMLALDCEGHDCAILRGLIRACKARPAWFPDWIWFESNGMNDEVLGKGAEQETVSELLRCGYKVWWGGGYEASGK
;
A
#
# COMPACT_ATOMS: atom_id res chain seq x y z
N MET A 1 -9.12 -4.87 -14.15
CA MET A 1 -9.08 -3.74 -15.10
C MET A 1 -8.35 -4.06 -16.40
N LEU A 2 -7.06 -4.45 -16.39
CA LEU A 2 -6.27 -4.64 -17.62
C LEU A 2 -6.88 -5.62 -18.65
N ARG A 3 -7.35 -6.80 -18.23
CA ARG A 3 -7.95 -7.79 -19.16
C ARG A 3 -9.23 -7.27 -19.83
N ARG A 4 -10.02 -6.46 -19.12
CA ARG A 4 -11.21 -5.78 -19.68
C ARG A 4 -10.81 -4.68 -20.65
N ALA A 5 -9.80 -3.87 -20.30
CA ALA A 5 -9.27 -2.83 -21.18
C ALA A 5 -8.72 -3.44 -22.49
N LEU A 6 -7.91 -4.50 -22.39
CA LEU A 6 -7.39 -5.23 -23.55
C LEU A 6 -8.49 -5.89 -24.37
N ALA A 7 -9.55 -6.39 -23.74
CA ALA A 7 -10.70 -6.94 -24.46
C ALA A 7 -11.46 -5.86 -25.24
N GLY A 8 -11.53 -4.63 -24.74
CA GLY A 8 -12.15 -3.49 -25.44
C GLY A 8 -11.45 -3.11 -26.76
N VAL A 9 -10.19 -3.51 -26.93
CA VAL A 9 -9.40 -3.27 -28.16
C VAL A 9 -9.03 -4.57 -28.91
N GLY A 10 -9.63 -5.71 -28.54
CA GLY A 10 -9.39 -7.01 -29.20
C GLY A 10 -8.03 -7.67 -28.89
N LEU A 11 -7.29 -7.17 -27.89
CA LEU A 11 -5.95 -7.64 -27.52
C LEU A 11 -5.93 -8.50 -26.24
N GLN A 12 -7.06 -9.09 -25.84
CA GLN A 12 -7.17 -9.89 -24.62
C GLN A 12 -6.22 -11.09 -24.57
N HIS A 13 -5.77 -11.58 -25.73
CA HIS A 13 -4.82 -12.69 -25.86
C HIS A 13 -3.40 -12.33 -25.36
N LEU A 14 -3.06 -11.04 -25.29
CA LEU A 14 -1.80 -10.56 -24.72
C LEU A 14 -1.79 -10.63 -23.18
N GLY A 15 -2.97 -10.58 -22.56
CA GLY A 15 -3.10 -10.62 -21.11
C GLY A 15 -2.73 -11.98 -20.54
N ARG A 16 -1.68 -12.03 -19.72
CA ARG A 16 -1.31 -13.21 -18.93
C ARG A 16 -1.56 -12.96 -17.45
N THR A 17 -2.09 -13.96 -16.76
CA THR A 17 -2.29 -13.92 -15.31
C THR A 17 -1.52 -15.05 -14.67
N LYS A 18 -0.74 -14.73 -13.65
CA LYS A 18 -0.03 -15.71 -12.83
C LYS A 18 -0.43 -15.48 -11.38
N LYS A 19 -0.83 -16.55 -10.69
CA LYS A 19 -1.01 -16.50 -9.24
C LYS A 19 0.37 -16.44 -8.59
N VAL A 20 0.56 -15.48 -7.70
CA VAL A 20 1.80 -15.32 -6.93
C VAL A 20 1.50 -15.49 -5.44
N LYS A 21 2.47 -16.01 -4.70
CA LYS A 21 2.36 -16.10 -3.24
C LYS A 21 2.50 -14.71 -2.64
N THR A 22 1.56 -14.34 -1.77
CA THR A 22 1.61 -13.09 -1.01
C THR A 22 2.09 -13.34 0.42
N LEU A 23 2.65 -12.30 1.04
CA LEU A 23 3.06 -12.30 2.44
C LEU A 23 2.32 -11.19 3.17
N THR A 24 1.97 -11.45 4.43
CA THR A 24 1.57 -10.37 5.34
C THR A 24 2.80 -9.62 5.83
N MET A 25 2.66 -8.36 6.23
CA MET A 25 3.77 -7.59 6.83
C MET A 25 4.41 -8.33 8.00
N LYS A 26 3.61 -8.91 8.90
CA LYS A 26 4.13 -9.74 10.00
C LYS A 26 5.00 -10.90 9.50
N SER A 27 4.51 -11.66 8.51
CA SER A 27 5.26 -12.81 7.98
C SER A 27 6.53 -12.39 7.24
N LEU A 28 6.51 -11.25 6.55
CA LEU A 28 7.66 -10.69 5.85
C LEU A 28 8.74 -10.28 6.86
N LEU A 29 8.37 -9.47 7.86
CA LEU A 29 9.30 -8.98 8.88
C LEU A 29 9.92 -10.13 9.70
N LEU A 30 9.11 -11.15 10.05
CA LEU A 30 9.60 -12.33 10.75
C LEU A 30 10.56 -13.16 9.89
N ARG A 31 10.19 -13.41 8.62
CA ARG A 31 11.01 -14.18 7.67
C ARG A 31 12.41 -13.59 7.53
N HIS A 32 12.51 -12.26 7.52
CA HIS A 32 13.78 -11.55 7.39
C HIS A 32 14.39 -11.14 8.74
N ARG A 33 13.84 -11.62 9.87
CA ARG A 33 14.31 -11.32 11.23
C ARG A 33 14.52 -9.82 11.48
N VAL A 34 13.63 -9.00 10.94
CA VAL A 34 13.70 -7.54 11.08
C VAL A 34 13.62 -7.17 12.55
N LYS A 35 14.56 -6.34 13.01
CA LYS A 35 14.60 -5.84 14.40
C LYS A 35 13.89 -4.50 14.54
N SER A 36 14.16 -3.58 13.62
CA SER A 36 13.58 -2.25 13.52
C SER A 36 13.50 -1.81 12.06
N ILE A 37 12.72 -0.78 11.80
CA ILE A 37 12.58 -0.16 10.48
C ILE A 37 12.91 1.32 10.66
N GLY A 38 13.91 1.85 9.95
CA GLY A 38 14.16 3.28 9.95
C GLY A 38 13.21 4.01 9.00
N MET A 39 13.15 3.53 7.76
CA MET A 39 12.29 4.09 6.72
C MET A 39 11.55 2.98 5.99
N LEU A 40 10.27 3.21 5.72
CA LEU A 40 9.46 2.40 4.83
C LEU A 40 9.07 3.26 3.62
N ALA A 41 9.63 2.92 2.46
CA ALA A 41 9.19 3.46 1.18
C ALA A 41 8.26 2.44 0.51
N LEU A 42 7.07 2.87 0.10
CA LEU A 42 6.13 2.07 -0.68
C LEU A 42 5.83 2.76 -2.00
N ASP A 43 6.09 2.04 -3.07
CA ASP A 43 5.68 2.39 -4.42
C ASP A 43 4.96 1.16 -4.97
N CYS A 44 3.64 1.17 -4.88
CA CYS A 44 2.80 0.14 -5.45
C CYS A 44 1.75 0.77 -6.35
N GLU A 45 1.48 0.11 -7.47
CA GLU A 45 0.34 0.44 -8.34
C GLU A 45 -0.96 -0.07 -7.70
N GLY A 46 -1.28 0.45 -6.51
CA GLY A 46 -2.39 0.07 -5.63
C GLY A 46 -2.02 -0.94 -4.53
N HIS A 47 -2.90 -1.06 -3.53
CA HIS A 47 -2.78 -1.88 -2.31
C HIS A 47 -1.82 -1.33 -1.23
N ASP A 48 -1.28 -0.12 -1.38
CA ASP A 48 -0.46 0.56 -0.37
C ASP A 48 -1.19 0.62 0.97
N CYS A 49 -2.46 1.01 0.95
CA CYS A 49 -3.28 1.07 2.15
C CYS A 49 -3.47 -0.32 2.79
N ALA A 50 -3.58 -1.38 2.00
CA ALA A 50 -3.68 -2.75 2.53
C ALA A 50 -2.37 -3.19 3.20
N ILE A 51 -1.22 -2.83 2.63
CA ILE A 51 0.11 -3.06 3.20
C ILE A 51 0.28 -2.29 4.50
N LEU A 52 -0.03 -0.98 4.50
CA LEU A 52 0.08 -0.09 5.66
C LEU A 52 -0.84 -0.51 6.81
N ARG A 53 -2.10 -0.87 6.53
CA ARG A 53 -3.00 -1.46 7.53
C ARG A 53 -2.44 -2.78 8.09
N GLY A 54 -1.80 -3.58 7.24
CA GLY A 54 -1.09 -4.79 7.65
C GLY A 54 0.11 -4.51 8.56
N LEU A 55 0.87 -3.46 8.27
CA LEU A 55 1.99 -2.98 9.08
C LEU A 55 1.50 -2.52 10.45
N ILE A 56 0.47 -1.66 10.50
CA ILE A 56 -0.12 -1.18 11.76
C ILE A 56 -0.48 -2.36 12.67
N ARG A 57 -1.12 -3.40 12.13
CA ARG A 57 -1.43 -4.63 12.90
C ARG A 57 -0.17 -5.36 13.38
N ALA A 58 0.87 -5.45 12.56
CA ALA A 58 2.13 -6.09 12.96
C ALA A 58 2.83 -5.30 14.08
N CYS A 59 2.81 -3.97 13.99
CA CYS A 59 3.42 -3.07 14.96
C CYS A 59 2.66 -3.04 16.30
N LYS A 60 1.33 -3.23 16.30
CA LYS A 60 0.54 -3.44 17.53
C LYS A 60 1.03 -4.67 18.31
N ALA A 61 1.46 -5.73 17.62
CA ALA A 61 2.02 -6.93 18.26
C ALA A 61 3.50 -6.79 18.63
N ARG A 62 4.25 -5.93 17.92
CA ARG A 62 5.67 -5.67 18.19
C ARG A 62 6.03 -4.22 17.85
N PRO A 63 6.00 -3.31 18.84
CA PRO A 63 6.22 -1.88 18.61
C PRO A 63 7.58 -1.52 18.01
N ALA A 64 8.61 -2.36 18.19
CA ALA A 64 9.93 -2.14 17.59
C ALA A 64 9.93 -2.10 16.04
N TRP A 65 8.86 -2.55 15.39
CA TRP A 65 8.71 -2.51 13.93
C TRP A 65 8.06 -1.22 13.41
N PHE A 66 7.67 -0.29 14.27
CA PHE A 66 7.25 1.03 13.83
C PHE A 66 8.37 1.69 13.01
N PRO A 67 8.14 2.10 11.74
CA PRO A 67 9.12 2.91 11.05
C PRO A 67 9.23 4.32 11.64
N ASP A 68 10.44 4.88 11.63
CA ASP A 68 10.62 6.29 11.95
C ASP A 68 10.00 7.21 10.88
N TRP A 69 10.03 6.75 9.62
CA TRP A 69 9.47 7.46 8.46
C TRP A 69 8.73 6.51 7.53
N ILE A 70 7.58 6.97 7.02
CA ILE A 70 6.85 6.30 5.94
C ILE A 70 6.76 7.28 4.77
N TRP A 71 7.20 6.83 3.59
CA TRP A 71 7.00 7.53 2.32
C TRP A 71 6.23 6.63 1.37
N PHE A 72 5.12 7.11 0.83
CA PHE A 72 4.41 6.41 -0.22
C PHE A 72 3.68 7.37 -1.17
N GLU A 73 3.39 6.89 -2.37
CA GLU A 73 2.57 7.59 -3.36
C GLU A 73 1.26 6.81 -3.54
N SER A 74 0.12 7.52 -3.57
CA SER A 74 -1.15 6.88 -3.88
C SER A 74 -1.78 7.51 -5.11
N ASN A 75 -2.01 6.68 -6.12
CA ASN A 75 -2.57 7.09 -7.41
C ASN A 75 -4.12 7.10 -7.41
N GLY A 76 -4.77 7.19 -6.25
CA GLY A 76 -6.24 7.12 -6.11
C GLY A 76 -6.84 5.72 -6.29
N MET A 77 -6.03 4.72 -6.65
CA MET A 77 -6.48 3.35 -6.88
C MET A 77 -6.91 2.62 -5.60
N ASN A 78 -6.48 3.09 -4.43
CA ASN A 78 -6.85 2.43 -3.17
C ASN A 78 -8.33 2.67 -2.82
N ASP A 79 -8.88 3.82 -3.17
CA ASP A 79 -10.30 4.12 -2.95
C ASP A 79 -11.21 3.29 -3.86
N GLU A 80 -10.78 2.98 -5.08
CA GLU A 80 -11.52 2.09 -6.00
C GLU A 80 -11.57 0.63 -5.49
N VAL A 81 -10.52 0.19 -4.78
CA VAL A 81 -10.37 -1.20 -4.33
C VAL A 81 -10.89 -1.42 -2.90
N LEU A 82 -10.68 -0.44 -2.01
CA LEU A 82 -10.95 -0.55 -0.57
C LEU A 82 -12.15 0.28 -0.11
N GLY A 83 -12.73 1.09 -1.01
CA GLY A 83 -13.83 2.00 -0.70
C GLY A 83 -13.35 3.44 -0.56
N LYS A 84 -14.25 4.38 -0.87
CA LYS A 84 -14.00 5.83 -0.82
C LYS A 84 -13.50 6.25 0.56
N GLY A 85 -12.40 7.00 0.60
CA GLY A 85 -11.77 7.50 1.82
C GLY A 85 -10.76 6.53 2.48
N ALA A 86 -10.52 5.36 1.89
CA ALA A 86 -9.59 4.38 2.45
C ALA A 86 -8.16 4.91 2.57
N GLU A 87 -7.74 5.76 1.63
CA GLU A 87 -6.44 6.45 1.68
C GLU A 87 -6.35 7.37 2.88
N GLN A 88 -7.32 8.28 3.01
CA GLN A 88 -7.39 9.25 4.08
C GLN A 88 -7.46 8.57 5.45
N GLU A 89 -8.33 7.56 5.59
CA GLU A 89 -8.44 6.78 6.83
C GLU A 89 -7.12 6.10 7.21
N THR A 90 -6.40 5.57 6.23
CA THR A 90 -5.12 4.90 6.47
C THR A 90 -4.07 5.90 6.93
N VAL A 91 -3.97 7.07 6.28
CA VAL A 91 -3.07 8.15 6.71
C VAL A 91 -3.45 8.63 8.11
N SER A 92 -4.73 8.84 8.40
CA SER A 92 -5.21 9.22 9.74
C SER A 92 -4.85 8.17 10.80
N GLU A 93 -4.99 6.87 10.50
CA GLU A 93 -4.59 5.82 11.43
C GLU A 93 -3.08 5.84 11.68
N LEU A 94 -2.28 6.05 10.64
CA LEU A 94 -0.82 6.15 10.77
C LEU A 94 -0.42 7.35 11.65
N LEU A 95 -0.97 8.54 11.38
CA LEU A 95 -0.69 9.72 12.19
C LEU A 95 -1.10 9.52 13.64
N ARG A 96 -2.26 8.91 13.90
CA ARG A 96 -2.73 8.58 15.27
C ARG A 96 -1.81 7.59 15.98
N CYS A 97 -1.19 6.68 15.25
CA CYS A 97 -0.20 5.75 15.79
C CYS A 97 1.18 6.40 16.00
N GLY A 98 1.36 7.68 15.67
CA GLY A 98 2.60 8.43 15.87
C GLY A 98 3.61 8.31 14.74
N TYR A 99 3.22 7.75 13.59
CA TYR A 99 4.10 7.70 12.42
C TYR A 99 4.35 9.09 11.84
N LYS A 100 5.58 9.34 11.40
CA LYS A 100 5.89 10.47 10.50
C LYS A 100 5.64 10.00 9.07
N VAL A 101 4.63 10.60 8.43
CA VAL A 101 4.17 10.18 7.10
C VAL A 101 4.43 11.30 6.12
N TRP A 102 5.08 10.97 5.00
CA TRP A 102 5.10 11.78 3.80
C TRP A 102 4.34 11.04 2.71
N TRP A 103 3.32 11.68 2.17
CA TRP A 103 2.43 11.07 1.20
C TRP A 103 2.11 12.05 0.08
N GLY A 104 2.25 11.58 -1.16
CA GLY A 104 1.79 12.25 -2.36
C GLY A 104 0.60 11.50 -2.93
N GLY A 105 -0.57 12.13 -2.99
CA GLY A 105 -1.75 11.56 -3.61
C GLY A 105 -2.74 12.64 -3.99
N GLY A 106 -3.36 12.47 -5.16
CA GLY A 106 -4.24 13.47 -5.76
C GLY A 106 -3.79 13.87 -7.16
N TYR A 107 -3.80 12.93 -8.11
CA TYR A 107 -3.77 13.28 -9.55
C TYR A 107 -4.94 14.25 -9.91
N GLU A 108 -6.02 14.28 -9.11
CA GLU A 108 -7.12 15.23 -9.25
C GLU A 108 -6.96 16.55 -8.46
N ALA A 109 -5.99 16.67 -7.54
CA ALA A 109 -5.77 17.88 -6.75
C ALA A 109 -4.64 18.77 -7.30
N SER A 110 -3.68 18.19 -8.03
CA SER A 110 -2.65 18.93 -8.76
C SER A 110 -2.80 18.65 -10.25
N GLY A 111 -3.62 19.43 -10.94
CA GLY A 111 -3.65 19.48 -12.39
C GLY A 111 -2.31 19.96 -12.96
N LYS A 112 -1.35 19.05 -13.05
CA LYS A 112 -0.12 19.16 -13.83
C LYS A 112 0.12 17.86 -14.56
#